data_AF-A0A317N853-F1
#
_entry.id   AF-A0A317N853-F1
#
_cell.length_a   1.000
_cell.length_b   1.000
_cell.length_c   1.000
_cell.angle_alpha   90.00
_cell.angle_beta   90.00
_cell.angle_gamma   90.00
#
_symmetry.space_group_name_H-M   'P 1'
#
loop_
_entity.id
_entity.type
_entity.pdbx_description
1 polymer ?
#
loop_
_entity_poly.entity_id
_entity_poly.type
_entity_poly.pdbx_seq_one_letter_code
_entity_poly.pdbx_strand_id
1 'polypeptide(L)'
;MRAVSLLGSAACAAIALAIALPTEASADPITDLLCNSGSSQFCPPPPPPPPPPGGDCHASYDPCVPITSDVDCAGGGGNGPAYTGRVRVIGPDDYGLDDDNDGIGCETS
;
A
#
# COMPACT_ATOMS: atom_id res chain seq x y z
N MET A 1 -19.99 37.29 58.39
CA MET A 1 -19.51 37.26 57.00
C MET A 1 -18.28 36.36 56.96
N ARG A 2 -18.48 35.08 56.65
CA ARG A 2 -17.45 34.05 56.52
C ARG A 2 -17.74 33.31 55.22
N ALA A 3 -16.79 33.31 54.29
CA ALA A 3 -16.53 32.22 53.35
C ALA A 3 -15.34 32.65 52.48
N VAL A 4 -14.13 32.31 52.94
CA VAL A 4 -12.97 32.20 52.06
C VAL A 4 -12.96 30.73 51.62
N SER A 5 -13.25 30.50 50.34
CA SER A 5 -13.11 29.18 49.72
C SER A 5 -12.02 29.29 48.67
N LEU A 6 -10.78 29.09 49.12
CA LEU A 6 -9.61 28.97 48.27
C LEU A 6 -9.63 27.60 47.59
N LEU A 7 -9.51 27.67 46.27
CA LEU A 7 -9.28 26.57 45.36
C LEU A 7 -8.02 25.79 45.77
N GLY A 8 -8.06 24.47 45.62
CA GLY A 8 -6.91 23.60 45.84
C GLY A 8 -7.11 22.29 45.10
N SER A 9 -7.06 22.36 43.77
CA SER A 9 -7.13 21.22 42.86
C SER A 9 -6.05 20.21 43.21
N ALA A 10 -6.44 19.09 43.81
CA ALA A 10 -5.58 17.93 44.01
C ALA A 10 -5.28 17.31 42.63
N ALA A 11 -4.16 17.72 42.04
CA ALA A 11 -3.62 17.09 40.85
C ALA A 11 -3.10 15.69 41.22
N CYS A 12 -3.92 14.66 40.97
CA CYS A 12 -3.42 13.30 40.81
C CYS A 12 -2.55 13.27 39.56
N ALA A 13 -1.24 13.46 39.73
CA ALA A 13 -0.27 13.17 38.69
C ALA A 13 -0.25 11.65 38.45
N ALA A 14 -1.16 11.17 37.60
CA ALA A 14 -1.01 9.86 36.98
C ALA A 14 0.21 9.96 36.06
N ILE A 15 1.35 9.47 36.54
CA ILE A 15 2.52 9.20 35.71
C ILE A 15 2.12 8.02 34.83
N ALA A 16 1.42 8.31 33.74
CA ALA A 16 1.29 7.39 32.62
C ALA A 16 2.68 7.31 31.99
N LEU A 17 3.51 6.39 32.49
CA LEU A 17 4.71 5.97 31.80
C LEU A 17 4.24 5.26 30.53
N ALA A 18 4.02 6.05 29.48
CA ALA A 18 3.84 5.55 28.13
C ALA A 18 5.12 4.79 27.81
N ILE A 19 5.05 3.47 27.92
CA ILE A 19 6.05 2.57 27.38
C ILE A 19 5.91 2.73 25.87
N ALA A 20 6.66 3.68 25.31
CA ALA A 20 6.88 3.77 23.89
C ALA A 20 7.68 2.53 23.50
N LEU A 21 6.99 1.41 23.32
CA LEU A 21 7.56 0.31 22.57
C LEU A 21 7.81 0.86 21.17
N PRO A 22 9.06 0.87 20.70
CA PRO A 22 9.30 1.15 19.29
C PRO A 22 8.54 0.08 18.49
N THR A 23 7.59 0.50 17.67
CA THR A 23 7.03 -0.33 16.59
C THR A 23 8.01 -0.45 15.40
N GLU A 24 9.28 -0.14 15.64
CA GLU A 24 10.36 -0.34 14.71
C GLU A 24 10.43 -1.84 14.41
N ALA A 25 10.42 -2.17 13.12
CA ALA A 25 10.64 -3.50 12.58
C ALA A 25 11.99 -4.03 13.08
N SER A 26 11.99 -4.57 14.29
CA SER A 26 13.10 -5.32 14.84
C SER A 26 13.24 -6.55 13.97
N ALA A 27 14.40 -6.73 13.34
CA ALA A 27 14.80 -8.01 12.82
C ALA A 27 14.69 -9.02 13.97
N ASP A 28 13.60 -9.79 14.01
CA ASP A 28 13.38 -10.78 15.03
C ASP A 28 14.45 -11.86 14.85
N PRO A 29 15.40 -12.03 15.79
CA PRO A 29 16.49 -12.98 15.63
C PRO A 29 15.98 -14.42 15.48
N ILE A 30 14.74 -14.69 15.94
CA ILE A 30 14.05 -15.95 15.75
C ILE A 30 13.62 -16.13 14.29
N THR A 31 13.09 -15.10 13.64
CA THR A 31 12.69 -15.13 12.22
C THR A 31 13.90 -15.36 11.31
N ASP A 32 15.02 -14.68 11.57
CA ASP A 32 16.27 -14.89 10.82
C ASP A 32 16.81 -16.31 10.98
N LEU A 33 16.80 -16.85 12.21
CA LEU A 33 17.25 -18.22 12.45
C LEU A 33 16.35 -19.26 11.75
N LEU A 34 15.03 -19.05 11.75
CA LEU A 34 14.08 -19.94 11.09
C LEU A 34 14.22 -19.89 9.56
N CYS A 35 14.41 -18.72 8.97
CA CYS A 35 14.70 -18.59 7.55
C CYS A 35 16.04 -19.29 7.20
N ASN A 36 17.11 -19.07 7.99
CA ASN A 36 18.41 -19.70 7.78
C ASN A 36 18.43 -21.22 8.03
N SER A 37 17.44 -21.75 8.76
CA SER A 37 17.24 -23.20 8.97
C SER A 37 16.48 -23.88 7.82
N GLY A 38 16.09 -23.13 6.78
CA GLY A 38 15.43 -23.66 5.58
C GLY A 38 13.90 -23.53 5.57
N SER A 39 13.32 -22.78 6.51
CA SER A 39 11.86 -22.55 6.54
C SER A 39 11.48 -21.32 5.73
N SER A 40 11.15 -21.51 4.44
CA SER A 40 10.83 -20.42 3.50
C SER A 40 9.64 -19.54 3.90
N GLN A 41 8.74 -20.05 4.74
CA GLN A 41 7.60 -19.28 5.26
C GLN A 41 7.99 -18.09 6.16
N PHE A 42 9.21 -18.09 6.70
CA PHE A 42 9.72 -17.04 7.58
C PHE A 42 10.71 -16.11 6.88
N CYS A 43 10.99 -16.36 5.61
CA CYS A 43 11.83 -15.46 4.83
C CYS A 43 10.99 -14.30 4.32
N PRO A 44 11.54 -13.08 4.24
CA PRO A 44 10.86 -11.98 3.59
C PRO A 44 10.53 -12.38 2.13
N PRO A 45 9.37 -11.95 1.60
CA PRO A 45 9.05 -12.18 0.20
C PRO A 45 10.13 -11.53 -0.67
N PRO A 46 10.47 -12.12 -1.84
CA PRO A 46 11.39 -11.49 -2.76
C PRO A 46 10.86 -10.11 -3.14
N PRO A 47 11.75 -9.11 -3.34
CA PRO A 47 11.33 -7.81 -3.84
C PRO A 47 10.61 -8.00 -5.19
N PRO A 48 9.62 -7.16 -5.50
CA PRO A 48 8.96 -7.19 -6.81
C PRO A 48 10.01 -7.04 -7.92
N PRO A 49 9.80 -7.65 -9.11
CA PRO A 49 10.70 -7.50 -10.23
C PRO A 49 10.93 -6.01 -10.55
N PRO A 50 12.16 -5.60 -10.92
CA PRO A 50 12.37 -4.25 -11.42
C PRO A 50 11.52 -4.03 -12.68
N PRO A 51 10.95 -2.82 -12.86
CA PRO A 51 10.18 -2.51 -14.06
C PRO A 51 11.04 -2.74 -15.33
N PRO A 52 10.42 -3.15 -16.46
CA PRO A 52 11.13 -3.41 -17.71
C PRO A 52 11.94 -2.19 -18.16
N PRO A 53 13.20 -2.36 -18.62
CA PRO A 53 13.98 -1.25 -19.14
C PRO A 53 13.55 -0.93 -20.58
N GLY A 54 12.70 0.09 -20.74
CA GLY A 54 12.36 0.66 -22.04
C GLY A 54 10.89 1.05 -22.18
N GLY A 55 10.65 2.35 -22.30
CA GLY A 55 9.35 2.94 -22.59
C GLY A 55 8.54 3.20 -21.34
N ASP A 56 7.78 4.29 -21.34
CA ASP A 56 6.86 4.72 -20.30
C ASP A 56 5.67 3.74 -20.12
N CYS A 57 5.90 2.42 -20.21
CA CYS A 57 4.89 1.37 -20.25
C CYS A 57 4.84 0.62 -18.92
N HIS A 58 3.66 0.54 -18.35
CA HIS A 58 3.39 -0.18 -17.13
C HIS A 58 3.45 -1.70 -17.37
N ALA A 59 4.25 -2.40 -16.56
CA ALA A 59 4.60 -3.81 -16.78
C ALA A 59 3.42 -4.78 -16.61
N SER A 60 2.41 -4.37 -15.86
CA SER A 60 1.22 -5.19 -15.59
C SER A 60 0.23 -5.23 -16.75
N TYR A 61 0.45 -4.49 -17.84
CA TYR A 61 -0.52 -4.35 -18.93
C TYR A 61 0.08 -4.62 -20.31
N ASP A 62 -0.74 -5.19 -21.20
CA ASP A 62 -0.40 -5.44 -22.62
C ASP A 62 -1.63 -5.19 -23.52
N PRO A 63 -1.61 -4.22 -24.45
CA PRO A 63 -0.47 -3.43 -24.92
C PRO A 63 0.03 -2.38 -23.91
N CYS A 64 1.10 -1.66 -24.26
CA CYS A 64 1.70 -0.61 -23.44
C CYS A 64 0.66 0.39 -22.90
N VAL A 65 0.56 0.46 -21.58
CA VAL A 65 -0.22 1.47 -20.86
C VAL A 65 0.75 2.48 -20.23
N PRO A 66 0.55 3.81 -20.37
CA PRO A 66 1.47 4.80 -19.84
C PRO A 66 1.61 4.73 -18.32
N ILE A 67 2.82 4.95 -17.79
CA ILE A 67 3.04 5.07 -16.35
C ILE A 67 2.64 6.48 -15.90
N THR A 68 1.46 6.60 -15.31
CA THR A 68 0.90 7.86 -14.78
C THR A 68 0.15 7.62 -13.47
N SER A 69 -0.45 8.65 -12.87
CA SER A 69 -1.22 8.53 -11.63
C SER A 69 -2.51 7.75 -11.77
N ASP A 70 -3.10 7.76 -12.97
CA ASP A 70 -4.38 7.14 -13.27
C ASP A 70 -4.54 6.97 -14.80
N VAL A 71 -5.15 5.88 -15.22
CA VAL A 71 -5.46 5.59 -16.62
C VAL A 71 -6.88 5.06 -16.68
N ASP A 72 -7.71 5.67 -17.53
CA ASP A 72 -9.11 5.28 -17.68
C ASP A 72 -9.38 4.52 -18.98
N CYS A 73 -10.50 3.79 -19.01
CA CYS A 73 -11.00 3.21 -20.26
C CYS A 73 -11.53 4.29 -21.22
N ALA A 74 -11.05 4.25 -22.46
CA ALA A 74 -11.43 5.18 -23.52
C ALA A 74 -12.90 4.98 -23.92
N GLY A 75 -13.75 5.99 -23.69
CA GLY A 75 -15.20 5.90 -23.90
C GLY A 75 -16.01 5.83 -22.60
N GLY A 76 -15.33 5.60 -21.47
CA GLY A 76 -15.90 5.70 -20.14
C GLY A 76 -16.04 7.13 -19.62
N GLY A 77 -16.48 7.25 -18.36
CA GLY A 77 -16.69 8.53 -17.65
C GLY A 77 -15.50 8.99 -16.81
N GLY A 78 -14.34 8.40 -17.02
CA GLY A 78 -13.10 8.71 -16.31
C GLY A 78 -12.65 10.17 -16.44
N ASN A 79 -11.75 10.60 -15.56
CA ASN A 79 -11.16 11.96 -15.55
C ASN A 79 -9.63 11.95 -15.41
N GLY A 80 -9.03 10.79 -15.57
CA GLY A 80 -7.62 10.53 -15.47
C GLY A 80 -6.84 11.25 -16.57
N PRO A 81 -5.53 11.44 -16.36
CA PRO A 81 -4.64 12.12 -17.29
C PRO A 81 -4.39 11.33 -18.58
N ALA A 82 -4.73 10.04 -18.63
CA ALA A 82 -4.55 9.18 -19.78
C ALA A 82 -5.72 8.21 -19.95
N TYR A 83 -5.91 7.71 -21.18
CA TYR A 83 -6.95 6.76 -21.53
C TYR A 83 -6.37 5.63 -22.38
N THR A 84 -6.92 4.43 -22.24
CA THR A 84 -6.54 3.24 -23.03
C THR A 84 -7.76 2.49 -23.55
N GLY A 85 -7.56 1.69 -24.59
CA GLY A 85 -8.58 0.73 -25.06
C GLY A 85 -8.50 -0.59 -24.31
N ARG A 86 -9.01 -1.66 -24.91
CA ARG A 86 -8.92 -3.02 -24.35
C ARG A 86 -7.46 -3.40 -24.06
N VAL A 87 -7.18 -3.84 -22.84
CA VAL A 87 -5.84 -4.23 -22.37
C VAL A 87 -5.89 -5.57 -21.66
N ARG A 88 -4.84 -6.38 -21.77
CA ARG A 88 -4.67 -7.57 -20.94
C ARG A 88 -3.95 -7.17 -19.65
N VAL A 89 -4.49 -7.58 -18.51
CA VAL A 89 -3.86 -7.42 -17.20
C VAL A 89 -3.05 -8.69 -16.90
N ILE A 90 -1.74 -8.53 -16.79
CA ILE A 90 -0.76 -9.61 -16.57
C ILE A 90 -0.27 -9.62 -15.11
N GLY A 91 -0.27 -8.46 -14.47
CA GLY A 91 0.21 -8.24 -13.10
C GLY A 91 -0.84 -7.59 -12.21
N PRO A 92 -0.43 -6.85 -11.16
CA PRO A 92 -1.34 -6.04 -10.37
C PRO A 92 -2.11 -5.03 -11.23
N ASP A 93 -3.40 -4.87 -10.96
CA ASP A 93 -4.23 -3.86 -11.59
C ASP A 93 -4.17 -2.53 -10.81
N ASP A 94 -3.07 -1.80 -10.98
CA ASP A 94 -2.81 -0.55 -10.28
C ASP A 94 -3.70 0.62 -10.75
N TYR A 95 -4.28 0.51 -11.95
CA TYR A 95 -5.19 1.50 -12.56
C TYR A 95 -6.67 1.12 -12.48
N GLY A 96 -7.01 -0.07 -11.96
CA GLY A 96 -8.41 -0.49 -11.86
C GLY A 96 -9.10 -0.62 -13.21
N LEU A 97 -8.40 -1.12 -14.23
CA LEU A 97 -8.93 -1.27 -15.59
C LEU A 97 -9.77 -2.56 -15.76
N ASP A 98 -9.57 -3.53 -14.87
CA ASP A 98 -10.17 -4.87 -14.86
C ASP A 98 -10.97 -5.08 -13.57
N ASP A 99 -12.17 -4.49 -13.54
CA ASP A 99 -13.06 -4.45 -12.38
C ASP A 99 -13.55 -5.84 -11.94
N ASP A 100 -13.67 -6.79 -12.87
CA ASP A 100 -14.12 -8.17 -12.61
C ASP A 100 -12.98 -9.18 -12.47
N ASN A 101 -11.73 -8.72 -12.62
CA ASN A 101 -10.49 -9.48 -12.43
C ASN A 101 -10.41 -10.74 -13.30
N ASP A 102 -10.90 -10.65 -14.53
CA ASP A 102 -10.86 -11.76 -15.49
C ASP A 102 -9.55 -11.79 -16.32
N GLY A 103 -8.68 -10.80 -16.09
CA GLY A 103 -7.41 -10.61 -16.77
C GLY A 103 -7.52 -9.70 -17.99
N ILE A 104 -8.69 -9.12 -18.27
CA ILE A 104 -8.88 -8.18 -19.35
C ILE A 104 -9.58 -6.89 -18.87
N GLY A 105 -8.89 -5.78 -19.07
CA GLY A 105 -9.45 -4.46 -18.83
C GLY A 105 -10.11 -3.83 -20.06
N CYS A 106 -11.05 -2.91 -19.78
CA CYS A 106 -11.78 -2.12 -20.78
C CYS A 106 -12.53 -2.96 -21.84
N GLU A 107 -13.17 -4.04 -21.40
CA GLU A 107 -13.93 -4.99 -22.21
C GLU A 107 -15.16 -4.38 -22.91
N THR A 108 -15.76 -3.36 -22.30
CA THR A 108 -17.06 -2.79 -22.70
C THR A 108 -17.11 -1.27 -22.61
N SER A 109 -16.10 -0.60 -23.18
CA SER A 109 -16.14 0.87 -23.34
C SER A 109 -17.24 1.34 -24.31
#